data_AF-A0A3P7LLE8-F1
#
_entry.id   AF-A0A3P7LLE8-F1
#
_cell.length_a   1.000
_cell.length_b   1.000
_cell.length_c   1.000
_cell.angle_alpha   90.00
_cell.angle_beta   90.00
_cell.angle_gamma   90.00
#
_symmetry.space_group_name_H-M   'P 1'
#
loop_
_entity.id
_entity.type
_entity.pdbx_description
1 polymer ?
#
loop_
_entity_poly.entity_id
_entity_poly.type
_entity_poly.pdbx_seq_one_letter_code
_entity_poly.pdbx_strand_id
1 'polypeptide(L)'
;MSNAKLLNLMMISRYYGPLVVMINKMWVQLLNAAVILFLIMLAYGAAVQVLLFPRSTEYNWELVFNIFYYPYFQLFGEMFFEYYNAIDKSLHRRKQWVKLDVSGFLGGSGHQRLCWLTPKPRSKHKVFSDLVDQSRNIWMENRFRIVFYFDRIGVLPAPFSTLHVLYSLLKRLVFACSRCCKKTPRASSELAETASATSRMSNQHSSNDPRLVWRRYGKYYTQIEYGMRAYLHRFQEYCGNAYYKTVEKDSANSFDTQMNSLMRR
;
A
#
# COMPACT_ATOMS: atom_id res chain seq x y z
N MET A 1 -14.33 9.77 -8.30
CA MET A 1 -13.73 8.90 -7.23
C MET A 1 -13.11 9.82 -6.19
N SER A 2 -13.34 9.62 -4.89
CA SER A 2 -12.63 10.39 -3.85
C SER A 2 -11.11 10.15 -3.96
N ASN A 3 -10.28 11.18 -3.70
CA ASN A 3 -8.82 11.13 -3.81
C ASN A 3 -8.20 9.93 -3.04
N ALA A 4 -8.80 9.51 -1.93
CA ALA A 4 -8.38 8.33 -1.18
C ALA A 4 -8.56 7.00 -1.95
N LYS A 5 -9.61 6.89 -2.78
CA LYS A 5 -9.84 5.70 -3.63
C LYS A 5 -8.82 5.64 -4.76
N LEU A 6 -8.30 6.77 -5.21
CA LEU A 6 -7.26 6.84 -6.23
C LEU A 6 -5.95 6.21 -5.72
N LEU A 7 -5.55 6.51 -4.49
CA LEU A 7 -4.37 5.91 -3.84
C LEU A 7 -4.48 4.39 -3.73
N ASN A 8 -5.65 3.87 -3.34
CA ASN A 8 -5.91 2.43 -3.29
C ASN A 8 -5.76 1.76 -4.66
N LEU A 9 -6.12 2.47 -5.74
CA LEU A 9 -5.98 1.97 -7.10
C LEU A 9 -4.53 2.02 -7.60
N MET A 10 -3.79 3.07 -7.24
CA MET A 10 -2.34 3.16 -7.50
C MET A 10 -1.56 2.05 -6.78
N MET A 11 -2.02 1.62 -5.60
CA MET A 11 -1.38 0.57 -4.80
C MET A 11 -1.37 -0.81 -5.49
N ILE A 12 -2.29 -1.04 -6.42
CA ILE A 12 -2.37 -2.26 -7.24
C ILE A 12 -1.26 -2.31 -8.29
N SER A 13 -0.84 -1.14 -8.79
CA SER A 13 0.16 -1.05 -9.85
C SER A 13 1.54 -1.48 -9.35
N ARG A 14 2.32 -2.14 -10.23
CA ARG A 14 3.67 -2.64 -9.90
C ARG A 14 4.67 -1.51 -9.63
N TYR A 15 4.45 -0.34 -10.23
CA TYR A 15 5.35 0.81 -10.12
C TYR A 15 4.99 1.73 -8.95
N TYR A 16 3.72 2.13 -8.82
CA TYR A 16 3.30 3.10 -7.79
C TYR A 16 3.04 2.44 -6.42
N GLY A 17 2.81 1.14 -6.38
CA GLY A 17 2.50 0.43 -5.13
C GLY A 17 3.59 0.52 -4.06
N PRO A 18 4.84 0.13 -4.35
CA PRO A 18 5.94 0.28 -3.40
C PRO A 18 6.18 1.73 -2.99
N LEU A 19 6.00 2.69 -3.92
CA LEU A 19 6.17 4.12 -3.66
C LEU A 19 5.18 4.65 -2.62
N VAL A 20 3.90 4.27 -2.71
CA VAL A 20 2.89 4.67 -1.73
C VAL A 20 3.19 4.09 -0.34
N VAL A 21 3.62 2.82 -0.28
CA VAL A 21 4.05 2.18 0.98
C VAL A 21 5.28 2.87 1.56
N MET A 22 6.23 3.26 0.70
CA MET A 22 7.44 3.97 1.09
C MET A 22 7.14 5.34 1.69
N ILE A 23 6.27 6.13 1.02
CA ILE A 23 5.82 7.44 1.51
C ILE A 23 5.25 7.29 2.93
N ASN A 24 4.31 6.35 3.14
CA ASN A 24 3.71 6.07 4.45
C ASN A 24 4.74 5.73 5.55
N LYS A 25 5.83 5.06 5.20
CA LYS A 25 6.90 4.74 6.16
C LYS A 25 7.85 5.91 6.44
N MET A 26 8.09 6.76 5.45
CA MET A 26 8.99 7.90 5.61
C MET A 26 8.38 9.03 6.44
N TRP A 27 7.05 9.13 6.51
CA TRP A 27 6.39 10.18 7.29
C TRP A 27 6.76 10.19 8.77
N VAL A 28 7.00 9.03 9.40
CA VAL A 28 7.41 8.97 10.82
C VAL A 28 8.79 9.59 11.02
N GLN A 29 9.74 9.30 10.12
CA GLN A 29 11.07 9.88 10.18
C GLN A 29 11.05 11.38 9.86
N LEU A 30 10.21 11.79 8.92
CA LEU A 30 9.99 13.20 8.60
C LEU A 30 9.39 13.96 9.79
N LEU A 31 8.43 13.36 10.50
CA LEU A 31 7.80 13.96 11.68
C LEU A 31 8.81 14.13 12.82
N ASN A 32 9.65 13.13 13.08
CA ASN A 32 10.72 13.25 14.08
C ASN A 32 11.70 14.39 13.75
N ALA A 33 12.07 14.54 12.47
CA ALA A 33 12.89 15.65 12.03
C ALA A 33 12.17 17.01 12.14
N ALA A 34 10.87 17.05 11.83
CA ALA A 34 10.04 18.25 11.94
C ALA A 34 9.93 18.75 13.39
N VAL A 35 9.84 17.84 14.37
CA VAL A 35 9.82 18.20 15.80
C VAL A 35 11.12 18.86 16.23
N ILE A 36 12.28 18.31 15.83
CA ILE A 36 13.59 18.89 16.16
C ILE A 36 13.74 20.26 15.49
N LEU A 37 13.35 20.37 14.22
CA LEU A 37 13.37 21.63 13.49
C LEU A 37 12.46 22.68 14.16
N PHE A 38 11.28 22.30 14.61
CA PHE A 38 10.36 23.17 15.34
C PHE A 38 10.98 23.72 16.63
N LEU A 39 11.69 22.89 17.40
CA LEU A 39 12.38 23.34 18.62
C LEU A 39 13.49 24.35 18.32
N ILE A 40 14.30 24.11 17.28
CA ILE A 40 15.35 25.03 16.85
C ILE A 40 14.73 26.36 16.38
N MET A 41 13.65 26.28 15.60
CA MET A 41 12.90 27.44 15.14
C MET A 41 12.36 28.28 16.29
N LEU A 42 11.77 27.64 17.31
CA LEU A 42 11.24 28.32 18.50
C LEU A 42 12.36 29.06 19.25
N ALA A 43 13.50 28.42 19.48
CA ALA A 43 14.63 29.03 20.18
C ALA A 43 15.20 30.23 19.40
N TYR A 44 15.40 30.08 18.09
CA TYR A 44 15.91 31.15 17.24
C TYR A 44 14.91 32.30 17.09
N GLY A 45 13.64 32.00 16.83
CA GLY A 45 12.58 33.00 16.70
C GLY A 45 12.39 33.81 17.98
N ALA A 46 12.42 33.17 19.16
CA ALA A 46 12.34 33.86 20.44
C ALA A 46 13.53 34.80 20.67
N ALA A 47 14.75 34.36 20.33
CA ALA A 47 15.94 35.20 20.43
C ALA A 47 15.83 36.44 19.52
N VAL A 48 15.49 36.24 18.24
CA VAL A 48 15.31 37.31 17.25
C VAL A 48 14.24 38.31 17.72
N GLN A 49 13.12 37.83 18.26
CA GLN A 49 12.04 38.70 18.73
C GLN A 49 12.47 39.62 19.88
N VAL A 50 13.20 39.09 20.87
CA VAL A 50 13.74 39.86 21.99
C VAL A 50 14.77 40.90 21.53
N LEU A 51 15.56 40.53 20.52
CA LEU A 51 16.57 41.41 19.91
C LEU A 51 15.94 42.57 19.12
N LEU A 52 14.85 42.32 18.39
CA LEU A 52 14.18 43.31 17.55
C LEU A 52 13.29 44.27 18.35
N PHE A 53 12.59 43.80 19.38
CA PHE A 53 11.61 44.61 20.12
C PHE A 53 11.92 44.68 21.62
N PRO A 54 13.03 45.34 22.04
CA PRO A 54 13.44 45.40 23.44
C PRO A 54 12.55 46.30 24.33
N ARG A 55 11.54 47.00 23.75
CA ARG A 55 10.69 47.98 24.45
C ARG A 55 9.19 47.70 24.36
N SER A 56 8.77 46.62 23.70
CA SER A 56 7.35 46.27 23.65
C SER A 56 6.93 45.64 24.98
N THR A 57 6.25 46.43 25.82
CA THR A 57 5.66 45.98 27.09
C THR A 57 4.24 45.41 26.92
N GLU A 58 3.64 45.56 25.74
CA GLU A 58 2.30 45.05 25.44
C GLU A 58 2.37 43.62 24.92
N TYR A 59 1.71 42.71 25.63
CA TYR A 59 1.58 41.32 25.23
C TYR A 59 0.51 41.19 24.14
N ASN A 60 0.93 40.89 22.92
CA ASN A 60 0.04 40.67 21.78
C ASN A 60 0.21 39.25 21.23
N TRP A 61 -0.89 38.59 20.87
CA TRP A 61 -0.87 37.25 20.26
C TRP A 61 -0.11 37.23 18.92
N GLU A 62 -0.12 38.35 18.20
CA GLU A 62 0.63 38.54 16.95
C GLU A 62 2.15 38.41 17.15
N LEU A 63 2.67 38.77 18.32
CA LEU A 63 4.08 38.64 18.67
C LEU A 63 4.52 37.17 18.71
N VAL A 64 3.64 36.29 19.21
CA VAL A 64 3.87 34.84 19.25
C VAL A 64 3.83 34.24 17.85
N PHE A 65 2.92 34.70 16.99
CA PHE A 65 2.90 34.26 15.58
C PHE A 65 4.17 34.69 14.82
N ASN A 66 4.65 35.91 15.05
CA ASN A 66 5.85 36.44 14.41
C ASN A 66 7.12 35.65 14.79
N ILE A 67 7.20 35.14 16.02
CA ILE A 67 8.28 34.25 16.48
C ILE A 67 8.41 33.01 15.59
N PHE A 68 7.31 32.46 15.06
CA PHE A 68 7.35 31.31 14.16
C PHE A 68 7.36 31.72 12.68
N TYR A 69 6.66 32.79 12.32
CA TYR A 69 6.48 33.17 10.92
C TYR A 69 7.82 33.47 10.22
N TYR A 70 8.62 34.41 10.76
CA TYR A 70 9.87 34.81 10.12
C TYR A 70 10.89 33.67 9.97
N PRO A 71 11.21 32.90 11.03
CA PRO A 71 12.16 31.80 10.88
C PRO A 71 11.67 30.63 10.03
N TYR A 72 10.35 30.50 9.83
CA TYR A 72 9.77 29.48 8.96
C TYR A 72 10.05 29.82 7.49
N PHE A 73 9.74 31.03 7.05
CA PHE A 73 10.00 31.46 5.66
C PHE A 73 11.50 31.52 5.34
N GLN A 74 12.31 31.81 6.35
CA GLN A 74 13.77 31.78 6.24
C GLN A 74 14.32 30.38 5.92
N LEU A 75 13.67 29.30 6.39
CA LEU A 75 14.05 27.93 6.02
C LEU A 75 13.84 27.64 4.53
N PHE A 76 12.89 28.32 3.88
CA PHE A 76 12.63 28.21 2.44
C PHE A 76 13.51 29.14 1.61
N GLY A 77 14.36 29.97 2.26
CA GLY A 77 15.25 30.91 1.59
C GLY A 77 14.65 32.31 1.38
N GLU A 78 13.45 32.58 1.88
CA GLU A 78 12.86 33.91 1.85
C GLU A 78 13.35 34.73 3.04
N MET A 79 14.12 35.78 2.75
CA MET A 79 14.73 36.66 3.75
C MET A 79 14.05 38.03 3.70
N PHE A 80 13.29 38.39 4.73
CA PHE A 80 12.60 39.69 4.84
C PHE A 80 13.55 40.83 5.24
N PHE A 81 14.57 41.10 4.43
CA PHE A 81 15.60 42.12 4.72
C PHE A 81 15.02 43.51 4.99
N GLU A 82 13.96 43.89 4.28
CA GLU A 82 13.30 45.20 4.45
C GLU A 82 12.70 45.38 5.85
N TYR A 83 12.12 44.31 6.41
CA TYR A 83 11.55 44.31 7.75
C TYR A 83 12.62 44.54 8.82
N TYR A 84 13.75 43.81 8.72
CA TYR A 84 14.87 43.96 9.65
C TYR A 84 15.56 45.34 9.52
N ASN A 85 15.71 45.84 8.29
CA ASN A 85 16.36 47.13 8.03
C ASN A 85 15.51 48.33 8.46
N ALA A 86 14.18 48.24 8.36
CA ALA A 86 13.27 49.29 8.84
C ALA A 86 13.34 49.47 10.37
N ILE A 87 13.51 48.36 11.10
CA ILE A 87 13.62 48.35 12.56
C ILE A 87 15.02 48.82 13.02
N ASP A 88 16.11 48.47 12.32
CA ASP A 88 17.48 48.93 12.65
C ASP A 88 17.64 50.46 12.60
N LYS A 89 16.92 51.13 11.67
CA LYS A 89 16.89 52.61 11.61
C LYS A 89 16.34 53.23 12.91
N SER A 90 15.43 52.55 13.61
CA SER A 90 14.88 52.99 14.89
C SER A 90 15.76 52.62 16.11
N LEU A 91 16.58 51.57 15.99
CA LEU A 91 17.47 51.03 17.04
C LEU A 91 18.88 51.63 17.03
N HIS A 92 19.19 52.52 16.09
CA HIS A 92 20.52 53.09 15.79
C HIS A 92 21.24 53.77 16.98
N ARG A 93 20.59 53.96 18.14
CA ARG A 93 21.17 54.59 19.33
C ARG A 93 21.72 53.62 20.39
N ARG A 94 21.51 52.29 20.31
CA ARG A 94 22.11 51.34 21.28
C ARG A 94 22.55 50.02 20.65
N LYS A 95 23.88 49.86 20.58
CA LYS A 95 24.70 48.63 20.51
C LYS A 95 25.07 48.07 19.12
N GLN A 96 26.26 48.50 18.71
CA GLN A 96 27.15 47.94 17.67
C GLN A 96 27.54 46.45 17.89
N TRP A 97 27.35 45.92 19.10
CA TRP A 97 27.80 44.58 19.51
C TRP A 97 26.86 43.43 19.11
N VAL A 98 25.60 43.72 18.81
CA VAL A 98 24.60 42.71 18.39
C VAL A 98 24.66 42.43 16.88
N LYS A 99 25.16 43.39 16.08
CA LYS A 99 25.28 43.25 14.62
C LYS A 99 26.26 42.15 14.21
N LEU A 100 27.22 41.81 15.07
CA LEU A 100 28.22 40.77 14.83
C LEU A 100 27.68 39.34 14.98
N ASP A 101 26.60 39.12 15.74
CA ASP A 101 26.12 37.75 16.00
C ASP A 101 25.03 37.32 15.01
N VAL A 102 24.16 38.23 14.57
CA VAL A 102 23.16 37.93 13.51
C VAL A 102 23.83 37.83 12.13
N SER A 103 24.79 38.70 11.82
CA SER A 103 25.68 38.56 10.65
C SER A 103 26.69 37.42 10.84
N GLY A 104 27.05 37.10 12.08
CA GLY A 104 27.82 35.90 12.43
C GLY A 104 27.07 34.61 12.14
N PHE A 105 25.75 34.58 12.37
CA PHE A 105 24.84 33.46 12.10
C PHE A 105 24.51 33.33 10.60
N LEU A 106 24.41 34.46 9.87
CA LEU A 106 24.05 34.50 8.45
C LEU A 106 25.22 34.64 7.44
N GLY A 107 26.37 35.21 7.84
CA GLY A 107 27.42 35.72 6.93
C GLY A 107 28.84 35.19 7.14
N GLY A 108 29.15 34.51 8.25
CA GLY A 108 30.46 33.86 8.44
C GLY A 108 30.66 32.59 7.59
N SER A 109 31.59 32.60 6.64
CA SER A 109 32.24 31.41 6.05
C SER A 109 31.32 30.21 5.74
N GLY A 110 30.61 30.31 4.60
CA GLY A 110 29.60 29.37 4.10
C GLY A 110 30.02 27.91 3.83
N HIS A 111 31.18 27.45 4.29
CA HIS A 111 31.62 26.06 4.11
C HIS A 111 31.41 25.17 5.35
N GLN A 112 31.45 25.73 6.58
CA GLN A 112 31.41 24.90 7.80
C GLN A 112 30.00 24.69 8.38
N ARG A 113 29.05 25.60 8.11
CA ARG A 113 27.70 25.55 8.71
C ARG A 113 26.72 24.60 8.04
N LEU A 114 26.81 24.47 6.71
CA LEU A 114 25.95 23.54 5.97
C LEU A 114 26.22 22.07 6.40
N CYS A 115 27.43 21.78 6.86
CA CYS A 115 27.83 20.43 7.31
C CYS A 115 27.17 19.95 8.61
N TRP A 116 26.73 20.84 9.51
CA TRP A 116 26.09 20.46 10.78
C TRP A 116 24.57 20.35 10.68
N LEU A 117 23.94 21.25 9.92
CA LEU A 117 22.47 21.32 9.80
C LEU A 117 21.90 20.40 8.72
N THR A 118 22.72 20.02 7.72
CA THR A 118 22.29 19.04 6.72
C THR A 118 22.83 17.66 7.12
N PRO A 119 21.96 16.69 7.47
CA PRO A 119 22.42 15.33 7.68
C PRO A 119 23.16 14.85 6.43
N LYS A 120 24.37 14.31 6.61
CA LYS A 120 25.25 13.88 5.51
C LYS A 120 24.44 13.09 4.47
N PRO A 121 24.62 13.36 3.15
CA PRO A 121 23.88 12.69 2.08
C PRO A 121 23.86 11.16 2.22
N ARG A 122 24.97 10.59 2.71
CA ARG A 122 25.16 9.16 2.94
C ARG A 122 24.21 8.55 3.98
N SER A 123 23.86 9.28 5.03
CA SER A 123 22.93 8.80 6.07
C SER A 123 21.51 8.71 5.53
N LYS A 124 21.05 9.74 4.81
CA LYS A 124 19.72 9.76 4.17
C LYS A 124 19.61 8.73 3.06
N HIS A 125 20.66 8.57 2.26
CA HIS A 125 20.70 7.57 1.19
C HIS A 125 20.63 6.14 1.74
N LYS A 126 21.31 5.85 2.85
CA LYS A 126 21.25 4.52 3.48
C LYS A 126 19.84 4.24 4.01
N VAL A 127 19.28 5.18 4.76
CA VAL A 127 17.92 5.05 5.31
C VAL A 127 16.89 4.90 4.19
N PHE A 128 17.02 5.66 3.10
CA PHE A 128 16.17 5.52 1.93
C PHE A 128 16.29 4.13 1.28
N SER A 129 17.51 3.63 1.06
CA SER A 129 17.73 2.30 0.46
C SER A 129 17.10 1.19 1.31
N ASP A 130 17.34 1.20 2.62
CA ASP A 130 16.79 0.20 3.54
C ASP A 130 15.25 0.26 3.55
N LEU A 131 14.67 1.46 3.46
CA LEU A 131 13.23 1.68 3.35
C LEU A 131 12.65 1.22 2.01
N VAL A 132 13.35 1.38 0.90
CA VAL A 132 12.92 0.86 -0.41
C VAL A 132 12.77 -0.67 -0.34
N ASP A 133 13.76 -1.35 0.23
CA ASP A 133 13.74 -2.80 0.32
C ASP A 133 12.65 -3.29 1.27
N GLN A 134 12.51 -2.63 2.43
CA GLN A 134 11.45 -2.96 3.38
C GLN A 134 10.04 -2.67 2.84
N SER A 135 9.87 -1.56 2.11
CA SER A 135 8.58 -1.19 1.51
C SER A 135 8.18 -2.15 0.40
N ARG A 136 9.14 -2.68 -0.36
CA ARG A 136 8.87 -3.70 -1.40
C ARG A 136 8.30 -4.98 -0.80
N ASN A 137 8.88 -5.47 0.30
CA ASN A 137 8.39 -6.68 0.96
C ASN A 137 6.97 -6.48 1.51
N ILE A 138 6.73 -5.36 2.19
CA ILE A 138 5.41 -5.00 2.74
C ILE A 138 4.38 -4.76 1.64
N TRP A 139 4.79 -4.18 0.52
CA TRP A 139 3.92 -4.04 -0.63
C TRP A 139 3.55 -5.42 -1.20
N MET A 140 4.49 -6.36 -1.31
CA MET A 140 4.21 -7.71 -1.80
C MET A 140 3.22 -8.46 -0.89
N GLU A 141 3.39 -8.35 0.43
CA GLU A 141 2.45 -8.89 1.42
C GLU A 141 1.06 -8.26 1.29
N ASN A 142 0.99 -6.93 1.23
CA ASN A 142 -0.30 -6.22 1.11
C ASN A 142 -0.96 -6.43 -0.25
N ARG A 143 -0.18 -6.55 -1.33
CA ARG A 143 -0.69 -6.78 -2.69
C ARG A 143 -1.46 -8.09 -2.77
N PHE A 144 -1.02 -9.14 -2.09
CA PHE A 144 -1.77 -10.39 -2.03
C PHE A 144 -3.18 -10.17 -1.48
N ARG A 145 -3.30 -9.42 -0.37
CA ARG A 145 -4.59 -9.08 0.23
C ARG A 145 -5.49 -8.29 -0.71
N ILE A 146 -4.91 -7.32 -1.43
CA ILE A 146 -5.65 -6.49 -2.39
C ILE A 146 -6.14 -7.33 -3.56
N VAL A 147 -5.28 -8.15 -4.16
CA VAL A 147 -5.64 -9.02 -5.28
C VAL A 147 -6.74 -9.99 -4.86
N PHE A 148 -6.62 -10.62 -3.69
CA PHE A 148 -7.66 -11.49 -3.15
C PHE A 148 -8.98 -10.77 -2.91
N TYR A 149 -8.93 -9.53 -2.40
CA TYR A 149 -10.11 -8.70 -2.20
C TYR A 149 -10.83 -8.38 -3.52
N PHE A 150 -10.09 -8.04 -4.58
CA PHE A 150 -10.65 -7.78 -5.90
C PHE A 150 -11.11 -9.05 -6.63
N ASP A 151 -10.49 -10.20 -6.37
CA ASP A 151 -10.97 -11.48 -6.91
C ASP A 151 -12.34 -11.87 -6.33
N ARG A 152 -12.58 -11.54 -5.05
CA ARG A 152 -13.86 -11.76 -4.38
C ARG A 152 -14.95 -10.78 -4.78
N ILE A 153 -14.58 -9.56 -5.17
CA ILE A 153 -15.53 -8.55 -5.67
C ILE A 153 -15.70 -8.81 -7.16
N GLY A 154 -16.84 -9.40 -7.52
CA GLY A 154 -17.10 -9.85 -8.89
C GLY A 154 -16.81 -8.83 -9.99
N VAL A 155 -16.61 -9.35 -11.20
CA VAL A 155 -16.05 -8.74 -12.43
C VAL A 155 -16.73 -7.45 -12.94
N LEU A 156 -17.80 -6.97 -12.30
CA LEU A 156 -18.61 -5.86 -12.78
C LEU A 156 -18.31 -4.57 -11.99
N PRO A 157 -18.08 -3.43 -12.67
CA PRO A 157 -17.98 -2.13 -12.02
C PRO A 157 -19.19 -1.88 -11.11
N ALA A 158 -18.99 -1.18 -10.00
CA ALA A 158 -20.04 -0.82 -9.03
C ALA A 158 -21.42 -0.44 -9.62
N PRO A 159 -21.53 0.34 -10.73
CA PRO A 159 -22.85 0.64 -11.33
C PRO A 159 -23.56 -0.57 -11.96
N PHE A 160 -22.85 -1.60 -12.42
CA PHE A 160 -23.44 -2.79 -13.05
C PHE A 160 -23.62 -3.98 -12.09
N SER A 161 -23.08 -3.88 -10.87
CA SER A 161 -23.30 -4.87 -9.81
C SER A 161 -24.78 -5.01 -9.45
N THR A 162 -25.53 -3.90 -9.50
CA THR A 162 -26.98 -3.87 -9.26
C THR A 162 -27.75 -4.67 -10.31
N LEU A 163 -27.37 -4.61 -11.58
CA LEU A 163 -27.98 -5.40 -12.65
C LEU A 163 -27.75 -6.90 -12.48
N HIS A 164 -26.56 -7.30 -12.04
CA HIS A 164 -26.26 -8.71 -11.76
C HIS A 164 -27.09 -9.25 -10.59
N VAL A 165 -27.25 -8.46 -9.52
CA VAL A 165 -28.12 -8.80 -8.40
C VAL A 165 -29.59 -8.88 -8.85
N LEU A 166 -30.05 -7.92 -9.66
CA LEU A 166 -31.40 -7.89 -10.22
C LEU A 166 -31.68 -9.12 -11.10
N TYR A 167 -30.78 -9.46 -12.02
CA TYR A 167 -30.90 -10.67 -12.86
C TYR A 167 -30.95 -11.95 -12.02
N SER A 168 -30.09 -12.04 -10.99
CA SER A 168 -30.05 -13.18 -10.08
C SER A 168 -31.34 -13.33 -9.27
N LEU A 169 -31.95 -12.21 -8.84
CA LEU A 169 -33.25 -12.20 -8.17
C LEU A 169 -34.38 -12.60 -9.11
N LEU A 170 -34.44 -12.04 -10.32
CA LEU A 170 -35.44 -12.37 -11.34
C LEU A 170 -35.41 -13.87 -11.68
N LYS A 171 -34.21 -14.43 -11.90
CA LYS A 171 -34.04 -15.87 -12.14
C LYS A 171 -34.53 -16.72 -10.98
N ARG A 172 -34.25 -16.32 -9.73
CA ARG A 172 -34.74 -17.03 -8.52
C ARG A 172 -36.26 -16.97 -8.41
N LEU A 173 -36.88 -15.83 -8.71
CA LEU A 173 -38.34 -15.68 -8.73
C LEU A 173 -39.00 -16.57 -9.78
N VAL A 174 -38.46 -16.60 -11.00
CA VAL A 174 -38.94 -17.49 -12.08
C VAL A 174 -38.77 -18.97 -11.71
N PHE A 175 -37.64 -19.34 -11.08
CA PHE A 175 -37.40 -20.72 -10.67
C PHE A 175 -38.25 -21.14 -9.46
N ALA A 176 -38.53 -20.22 -8.54
CA ALA A 176 -39.46 -20.45 -7.42
C ALA A 176 -40.90 -20.62 -7.93
N CYS A 177 -41.34 -19.76 -8.85
CA CYS A 177 -42.67 -19.82 -9.46
C CYS A 177 -42.88 -21.12 -10.26
N SER A 178 -41.90 -21.52 -11.07
CA SER A 178 -41.96 -22.78 -11.82
C SER A 178 -41.89 -24.04 -10.94
N ARG A 179 -41.36 -23.95 -9.72
CA ARG A 179 -41.43 -25.03 -8.71
C ARG A 179 -42.77 -25.06 -7.98
N CYS A 180 -43.40 -23.92 -7.70
CA CYS A 180 -44.75 -23.87 -7.14
C CYS A 180 -45.79 -24.41 -8.13
N CYS A 181 -45.71 -24.06 -9.42
CA CYS A 181 -46.64 -24.55 -10.44
C CYS A 181 -46.52 -26.05 -10.77
N LYS A 182 -45.41 -26.71 -10.38
CA LYS A 182 -45.25 -28.17 -10.55
C LYS A 182 -45.76 -28.99 -9.36
N LYS A 183 -46.11 -28.34 -8.24
CA LYS A 183 -46.58 -29.01 -7.01
C LYS A 183 -48.10 -29.01 -6.84
N THR A 184 -48.87 -28.48 -7.77
CA THR A 184 -50.33 -28.66 -7.76
C THR A 184 -50.67 -30.11 -8.10
N PRO A 185 -51.27 -30.89 -7.18
CA PRO A 185 -51.76 -32.22 -7.52
C PRO A 185 -52.93 -32.05 -8.48
N ARG A 186 -52.82 -32.60 -9.70
CA ARG A 186 -53.97 -32.78 -10.59
C ARG A 186 -54.91 -33.77 -9.92
N ALA A 187 -56.12 -33.33 -9.60
CA ALA A 187 -57.24 -34.22 -9.36
C ALA A 187 -57.41 -35.13 -10.59
N SER A 188 -57.58 -36.41 -10.31
CA SER A 188 -57.77 -37.51 -11.25
C SER A 188 -58.95 -37.28 -12.18
N SER A 189 -58.75 -37.55 -13.46
CA SER A 189 -59.81 -38.05 -14.34
C SER A 189 -59.20 -39.16 -15.19
N GLU A 190 -59.34 -40.39 -14.70
CA GLU A 190 -59.28 -41.63 -15.46
C GLU A 190 -60.17 -41.49 -16.70
N LEU A 191 -59.61 -41.54 -17.92
CA LEU A 191 -60.28 -41.88 -19.20
C LEU A 191 -59.37 -41.67 -20.44
N ALA A 192 -58.06 -41.92 -20.35
CA ALA A 192 -57.17 -41.79 -21.51
C ALA A 192 -56.08 -42.90 -21.60
N GLU A 193 -56.30 -44.05 -20.95
CA GLU A 193 -55.32 -45.13 -20.87
C GLU A 193 -55.38 -46.19 -21.99
N THR A 194 -56.23 -46.04 -23.01
CA THR A 194 -56.39 -47.09 -24.04
C THR A 194 -55.91 -46.75 -25.45
N ALA A 195 -55.29 -45.60 -25.69
CA ALA A 195 -54.93 -45.19 -27.07
C ALA A 195 -53.43 -45.03 -27.38
N SER A 196 -52.52 -45.19 -26.41
CA SER A 196 -51.08 -44.89 -26.63
C SER A 196 -50.13 -46.05 -26.34
N ALA A 197 -50.65 -47.29 -26.28
CA ALA A 197 -49.84 -48.51 -26.26
C ALA A 197 -49.30 -48.92 -27.65
N THR A 198 -49.66 -48.20 -28.72
CA THR A 198 -49.35 -48.59 -30.12
C THR A 198 -48.27 -47.73 -30.79
N SER A 199 -47.27 -47.28 -30.04
CA SER A 199 -46.07 -46.65 -30.63
C SER A 199 -44.78 -47.00 -29.86
N ARG A 200 -44.64 -48.27 -29.46
CA ARG A 200 -43.31 -48.88 -29.48
C ARG A 200 -42.97 -49.15 -30.93
N MET A 201 -41.74 -48.78 -31.33
CA MET A 201 -41.14 -48.94 -32.66
C MET A 201 -41.21 -47.70 -33.56
N SER A 202 -40.55 -46.63 -33.15
CA SER A 202 -39.55 -46.00 -34.02
C SER A 202 -38.61 -45.13 -33.19
N ASN A 203 -37.37 -45.02 -33.68
CA ASN A 203 -36.35 -44.07 -33.26
C ASN A 203 -35.58 -44.41 -31.98
N GLN A 204 -34.62 -45.34 -32.14
CA GLN A 204 -33.28 -45.13 -31.58
C GLN A 204 -32.69 -43.84 -32.18
N HIS A 205 -33.17 -42.69 -31.75
CA HIS A 205 -32.49 -41.42 -31.97
C HIS A 205 -31.63 -41.19 -30.74
N SER A 206 -30.32 -41.19 -30.94
CA SER A 206 -29.32 -40.76 -29.96
C SER A 206 -29.75 -39.42 -29.34
N SER A 207 -30.42 -39.51 -28.20
CA SER A 207 -30.81 -38.36 -27.38
C SER A 207 -29.51 -37.73 -26.88
N ASN A 208 -29.13 -36.62 -27.53
CA ASN A 208 -28.12 -35.70 -27.01
C ASN A 208 -28.70 -35.01 -25.77
N ASP A 209 -28.83 -35.78 -24.69
CA ASP A 209 -29.35 -35.29 -23.43
C ASP A 209 -28.27 -34.40 -22.79
N PRO A 210 -28.45 -33.07 -22.72
CA PRO A 210 -27.38 -32.14 -22.33
C PRO A 210 -26.84 -32.45 -20.93
N ARG A 211 -27.66 -33.08 -20.07
CA ARG A 211 -27.29 -33.49 -18.71
C ARG A 211 -26.21 -34.59 -18.67
N LEU A 212 -26.22 -35.51 -19.64
CA LEU A 212 -25.22 -36.57 -19.74
C LEU A 212 -23.87 -36.01 -20.22
N VAL A 213 -23.91 -35.02 -21.11
CA VAL A 213 -22.74 -34.26 -21.57
C VAL A 213 -22.08 -33.52 -20.40
N TRP A 214 -22.85 -32.78 -19.60
CA TRP A 214 -22.34 -32.09 -18.40
C TRP A 214 -21.77 -33.04 -17.34
N ARG A 215 -22.36 -34.23 -17.15
CA ARG A 215 -21.79 -35.27 -16.26
C ARG A 215 -20.45 -35.78 -16.75
N ARG A 216 -20.27 -35.94 -18.07
CA ARG A 216 -19.02 -36.39 -18.68
C ARG A 216 -17.93 -35.32 -18.56
N TYR A 217 -18.26 -34.05 -18.82
CA TYR A 217 -17.36 -32.92 -18.58
C TYR A 217 -16.99 -32.78 -17.09
N GLY A 218 -17.94 -32.92 -16.16
CA GLY A 218 -17.66 -32.85 -14.71
C GLY A 218 -16.70 -33.94 -14.23
N LYS A 219 -16.85 -35.18 -14.72
CA LYS A 219 -15.88 -36.26 -14.44
C LYS A 219 -14.49 -35.96 -15.01
N TYR A 220 -14.41 -35.36 -16.19
CA TYR A 220 -13.15 -34.97 -16.81
C TYR A 220 -12.42 -33.87 -16.03
N TYR A 221 -13.13 -32.81 -15.60
CA TYR A 221 -12.54 -31.73 -14.80
C TYR A 221 -12.08 -32.20 -13.42
N THR A 222 -12.88 -33.02 -12.74
CA THR A 222 -12.50 -33.57 -11.43
C THR A 222 -11.28 -34.48 -11.53
N GLN A 223 -11.19 -35.33 -12.56
CA GLN A 223 -10.02 -36.17 -12.80
C GLN A 223 -8.74 -35.36 -13.07
N ILE A 224 -8.85 -34.26 -13.83
CA ILE A 224 -7.73 -33.33 -14.06
C ILE A 224 -7.30 -32.66 -12.75
N GLU A 225 -8.24 -32.30 -11.89
CA GLU A 225 -7.93 -31.67 -10.59
C GLU A 225 -7.14 -32.62 -9.67
N TYR A 226 -7.54 -33.89 -9.59
CA TYR A 226 -6.79 -34.90 -8.84
C TYR A 226 -5.40 -35.16 -9.44
N GLY A 227 -5.30 -35.21 -10.78
CA GLY A 227 -4.03 -35.36 -11.49
C GLY A 227 -3.07 -34.19 -11.26
N MET A 228 -3.57 -32.95 -11.32
CA MET A 228 -2.77 -31.75 -11.02
C MET A 228 -2.30 -31.72 -9.57
N ARG A 229 -3.14 -32.09 -8.60
CA ARG A 229 -2.73 -32.13 -7.19
C ARG A 229 -1.60 -33.13 -6.94
N ALA A 230 -1.66 -34.30 -7.54
CA ALA A 230 -0.60 -35.30 -7.46
C ALA A 230 0.70 -34.81 -8.12
N TYR A 231 0.60 -34.13 -9.28
CA TYR A 231 1.74 -33.52 -9.94
C TYR A 231 2.37 -32.41 -9.08
N LEU A 232 1.56 -31.53 -8.49
CA LEU A 232 2.01 -30.47 -7.58
C LEU A 232 2.73 -31.05 -6.36
N HIS A 233 2.22 -32.12 -5.77
CA HIS A 233 2.86 -32.79 -4.64
C HIS A 233 4.25 -33.31 -5.01
N ARG A 234 4.37 -34.03 -6.14
CA ARG A 234 5.68 -34.50 -6.62
C ARG A 234 6.63 -33.36 -6.97
N PHE A 235 6.09 -32.29 -7.56
CA PHE A 235 6.89 -31.11 -7.87
C PHE A 235 7.42 -30.43 -6.61
N GLN A 236 6.58 -30.30 -5.57
CA GLN A 236 6.98 -29.76 -4.28
C GLN A 236 8.05 -30.62 -3.60
N GLU A 237 7.90 -31.96 -3.61
CA GLU A 237 8.93 -32.88 -3.12
C GLU A 237 10.24 -32.75 -3.90
N TYR A 238 10.17 -32.67 -5.23
CA TYR A 238 11.34 -32.48 -6.09
C TYR A 238 12.07 -31.16 -5.76
N CYS A 239 11.34 -30.05 -5.68
CA CYS A 239 11.90 -28.75 -5.32
C CYS A 239 12.47 -28.74 -3.89
N GLY A 240 11.78 -29.38 -2.94
CA GLY A 240 12.25 -29.53 -1.56
C GLY A 240 13.57 -30.30 -1.50
N ASN A 241 13.64 -31.45 -2.15
CA ASN A 241 14.85 -32.27 -2.20
C ASN A 241 16.02 -31.56 -2.91
N ALA A 242 15.74 -30.83 -3.99
CA ALA A 242 16.76 -30.02 -4.66
C ALA A 242 17.31 -28.92 -3.75
N TYR A 243 16.43 -28.23 -3.01
CA TYR A 243 16.81 -27.20 -2.04
C TYR A 243 17.64 -27.75 -0.87
N TYR A 244 17.22 -28.88 -0.27
CA TYR A 244 17.99 -29.49 0.81
C TYR A 244 19.39 -29.93 0.34
N LYS A 245 19.51 -30.49 -0.87
CA LYS A 245 20.82 -30.82 -1.45
C LYS A 245 21.72 -29.60 -1.63
N THR A 246 21.17 -28.44 -2.00
CA THR A 246 21.97 -27.21 -2.11
C THR A 246 22.42 -26.70 -0.74
N VAL A 247 21.52 -26.69 0.25
CA VAL A 247 21.87 -26.26 1.62
C VAL A 247 22.92 -27.18 2.23
N GLU A 248 22.79 -28.49 2.03
CA GLU A 248 23.77 -29.47 2.51
C GLU A 248 25.14 -29.26 1.85
N LYS A 249 25.17 -29.04 0.53
CA LYS A 249 26.40 -28.72 -0.21
C LYS A 249 27.05 -27.42 0.29
N ASP A 250 26.27 -26.38 0.53
CA ASP A 250 26.76 -25.11 1.04
C ASP A 250 27.27 -25.24 2.49
N SER A 251 26.61 -26.05 3.32
CA SER A 251 27.06 -26.36 4.68
C SER A 251 28.34 -27.19 4.72
N ALA A 252 28.51 -28.12 3.78
CA ALA A 252 29.73 -28.92 3.62
C ALA A 252 30.90 -28.07 3.09
N ASN A 253 30.60 -27.07 2.26
CA ASN A 253 31.57 -26.09 1.77
C ASN A 253 31.82 -24.94 2.75
N SER A 254 31.05 -24.85 3.85
CA SER A 254 31.26 -23.84 4.88
C SER A 254 32.63 -24.03 5.52
N PHE A 255 33.33 -22.91 5.68
CA PHE A 255 34.70 -22.85 6.18
C PHE A 255 34.85 -23.54 7.54
N ASP A 256 33.87 -23.38 8.44
CA ASP A 256 33.89 -24.00 9.77
C ASP A 256 33.82 -25.53 9.70
N THR A 257 33.04 -26.07 8.76
CA THR A 257 32.89 -27.51 8.55
C THR A 257 34.17 -28.10 7.95
N GLN A 258 34.77 -27.39 7.00
CA GLN A 258 36.06 -27.78 6.40
C GLN A 258 37.19 -27.73 7.44
N MET A 259 37.27 -26.66 8.23
CA MET A 259 38.24 -26.49 9.32
C MET A 259 38.12 -27.60 10.36
N ASN A 260 36.90 -27.92 10.81
CA ASN A 260 36.66 -28.99 11.78
C ASN A 260 37.02 -30.39 11.22
N SER A 261 36.83 -30.61 9.92
CA SER A 261 37.24 -31.86 9.26
C SER A 261 38.75 -32.00 9.13
N LEU A 262 39.46 -30.89 8.91
CA LEU A 262 40.93 -30.84 8.88
C LEU A 262 41.52 -31.06 10.28
N MET A 263 40.92 -30.47 11.33
CA MET A 263 41.40 -30.67 12.71
C MET A 263 41.16 -32.08 13.28
N ARG A 264 40.30 -32.89 12.65
CA ARG A 264 40.08 -34.31 13.04
C ARG A 264 41.01 -35.31 12.34
N ARG A 265 41.76 -34.90 11.32
CA ARG A 265 42.77 -35.73 10.64
C ARG A 265 44.14 -35.48 11.25
#